data_AF-A0A6H1R2Z1-F1
#
_entry.id   AF-A0A6H1R2Z1-F1
#
_cell.length_a   1.000
_cell.length_b   1.000
_cell.length_c   1.000
_cell.angle_alpha   90.00
_cell.angle_beta   90.00
_cell.angle_gamma   90.00
#
_symmetry.space_group_name_H-M   'P 1'
#
loop_
_entity.id
_entity.type
_entity.pdbx_description
1 polymer ?
#
loop_
_entity_poly.entity_id
_entity_poly.type
_entity_poly.pdbx_seq_one_letter_code
_entity_poly.pdbx_strand_id
1 'polypeptide(L)'
;MLELCVTARCDDCGDLYGAHVDGVVHFRTAVEAAKEITTPYHDELTWVVGDNGRLRCDVCEARRWCAEYGHDWSKWLHVMRQDVAELLTYRMRFCSRCPETETTGSTGSKEVTA
;
A
#
# COMPACT_ATOMS: atom_id res chain seq x y z
N MET A 1 15.67 13.56 -33.40
CA MET A 1 14.31 13.82 -32.91
C MET A 1 14.29 13.32 -31.48
N LEU A 2 13.96 14.14 -30.48
CA LEU A 2 13.84 13.70 -29.10
C LEU A 2 12.40 13.20 -28.91
N GLU A 3 12.23 11.95 -28.50
CA GLU A 3 10.93 11.45 -28.08
C GLU A 3 10.66 11.95 -26.66
N LEU A 4 9.57 12.68 -26.48
CA LEU A 4 9.10 13.13 -25.18
C LEU A 4 8.06 12.12 -24.69
N CYS A 5 8.36 11.49 -23.56
CA CYS A 5 7.43 10.60 -22.87
C CYS A 5 6.93 11.27 -21.58
N VAL A 6 5.75 10.86 -21.13
CA VAL A 6 5.20 11.27 -19.83
C VAL A 6 5.17 10.08 -18.88
N THR A 7 5.36 10.36 -17.60
CA THR A 7 5.18 9.40 -16.50
C THR A 7 4.06 9.90 -15.62
N ALA A 8 3.37 8.98 -14.95
CA ALA A 8 2.31 9.33 -14.02
C ALA A 8 2.79 9.13 -12.59
N ARG A 9 2.41 10.08 -11.72
CA ARG A 9 2.86 10.15 -10.35
C ARG A 9 1.68 10.38 -9.42
N CYS A 10 1.64 9.66 -8.31
CA CYS A 10 0.69 9.95 -7.23
C CYS A 10 1.01 11.30 -6.61
N ASP A 11 0.02 12.18 -6.49
CA ASP A 11 0.19 13.51 -5.91
C ASP A 11 0.48 13.49 -4.40
N ASP A 12 0.06 12.43 -3.71
CA ASP A 12 0.18 12.33 -2.24
C ASP A 12 1.51 11.73 -1.80
N CYS A 13 1.87 10.55 -2.31
CA CYS A 13 3.11 9.85 -1.92
C CYS A 13 4.25 10.05 -2.93
N GLY A 14 3.96 10.58 -4.12
CA GLY A 14 4.95 10.75 -5.16
C GLY A 14 5.36 9.46 -5.88
N ASP A 15 4.66 8.35 -5.66
CA ASP A 15 4.95 7.07 -6.30
C ASP A 15 4.69 7.12 -7.82
N LEU A 16 5.45 6.33 -8.59
CA LEU A 16 5.37 6.30 -10.06
C LEU A 16 4.58 5.08 -10.52
N TYR A 17 3.67 5.30 -11.47
CA TYR A 17 2.85 4.21 -12.01
C TYR A 17 3.73 3.11 -12.65
N GLY A 18 3.49 1.87 -12.23
CA GLY A 18 4.21 0.66 -12.65
C GLY A 18 5.54 0.38 -11.93
N ALA A 19 6.06 1.31 -11.11
CA ALA A 19 7.37 1.19 -10.49
C ALA A 19 7.56 -0.10 -9.65
N HIS A 20 6.46 -0.66 -9.12
CA HIS A 20 6.46 -1.86 -8.29
C HIS A 20 6.22 -3.18 -9.05
N VAL A 21 5.91 -3.13 -10.36
CA VAL A 21 5.63 -4.32 -11.17
C VAL A 21 6.77 -4.57 -12.16
N ASP A 22 6.90 -3.71 -13.17
CA ASP A 22 7.85 -3.86 -14.29
C ASP A 22 8.75 -2.63 -14.49
N GLY A 23 8.70 -1.67 -13.57
CA GLY A 23 9.39 -0.38 -13.65
C GLY A 23 8.49 0.77 -14.09
N VAL A 24 9.06 1.95 -14.28
CA VAL A 24 8.28 3.15 -14.59
C VAL A 24 7.67 3.05 -15.98
N VAL A 25 6.35 3.08 -16.06
CA VAL A 25 5.64 3.08 -17.33
C VAL A 25 5.69 4.47 -17.96
N HIS A 26 6.01 4.51 -19.25
CA HIS A 26 6.11 5.72 -20.04
C HIS A 26 4.99 5.76 -21.07
N PHE A 27 4.26 6.86 -21.11
CA PHE A 27 3.16 7.08 -22.05
C PHE A 27 3.54 8.15 -23.07
N ARG A 28 2.86 8.16 -24.22
CA ARG A 28 3.08 9.19 -25.25
C ARG A 28 2.44 10.51 -24.85
N THR A 29 1.31 10.47 -24.14
CA THR A 29 0.54 11.65 -23.74
C THR A 29 -0.07 11.48 -22.36
N ALA A 30 -0.37 12.60 -21.68
CA ALA A 30 -1.07 12.58 -20.40
C ALA A 30 -2.49 12.00 -20.50
N VAL A 31 -3.15 12.16 -21.66
CA VAL A 31 -4.50 11.61 -21.91
C VAL A 31 -4.46 10.08 -21.98
N GLU A 32 -3.46 9.53 -22.66
CA GLU A 32 -3.22 8.09 -22.70
C GLU A 32 -2.92 7.54 -21.32
N ALA A 33 -2.04 8.21 -20.56
CA ALA A 33 -1.73 7.84 -19.19
C ALA A 33 -3.00 7.81 -18.31
N ALA A 34 -3.78 8.89 -18.31
CA ALA A 34 -5.00 8.97 -17.51
C ALA A 34 -5.99 7.84 -17.86
N LYS A 35 -6.21 7.59 -19.15
CA LYS A 35 -7.12 6.53 -19.61
C LYS A 35 -6.67 5.15 -19.13
N GLU A 36 -5.40 4.82 -19.30
CA GLU A 36 -4.87 3.51 -18.91
C GLU A 36 -4.94 3.32 -17.39
N ILE A 37 -4.44 4.31 -16.64
CA ILE A 37 -4.24 4.22 -15.19
C ILE A 37 -5.57 4.14 -14.43
N THR A 38 -6.60 4.84 -14.92
CA THR A 38 -7.92 4.85 -14.27
C THR A 38 -8.88 3.79 -14.81
N THR A 39 -8.45 2.95 -15.76
CA THR A 39 -9.29 1.85 -16.23
C THR A 39 -9.26 0.73 -15.20
N PRO A 40 -10.40 0.36 -14.58
CA PRO A 40 -10.41 -0.71 -13.60
C PRO A 40 -10.13 -2.05 -14.25
N TYR A 41 -9.08 -2.73 -13.78
CA TYR A 41 -8.88 -4.15 -14.00
C TYR A 41 -9.48 -4.89 -12.79
N HIS A 42 -10.58 -5.62 -13.01
CA HIS A 42 -11.15 -6.62 -12.10
C HIS A 42 -11.18 -6.28 -10.59
N ASP A 43 -12.27 -5.70 -10.06
CA ASP A 43 -12.59 -5.57 -8.61
C ASP A 43 -11.48 -5.10 -7.63
N GLU A 44 -10.31 -4.70 -8.14
CA GLU A 44 -9.15 -4.27 -7.39
C GLU A 44 -9.20 -2.74 -7.20
N LEU A 45 -8.65 -2.28 -6.08
CA LEU A 45 -8.43 -0.85 -5.85
C LEU A 45 -7.48 -0.34 -6.93
N THR A 46 -7.98 0.56 -7.77
CA THR A 46 -7.23 1.15 -8.88
C THR A 46 -6.61 2.47 -8.46
N TRP A 47 -5.68 2.98 -9.26
CA TRP A 47 -5.34 4.40 -9.22
C TRP A 47 -6.57 5.22 -9.63
N VAL A 48 -6.76 6.39 -9.02
CA VAL A 48 -7.94 7.22 -9.24
C VAL A 48 -7.55 8.67 -9.50
N VAL A 49 -8.36 9.35 -10.32
CA VAL A 49 -8.31 10.81 -10.46
C VAL A 49 -9.40 11.40 -9.58
N GLY A 50 -9.02 12.21 -8.58
CA GLY A 50 -9.98 12.89 -7.71
C GLY A 50 -10.67 14.06 -8.40
N ASP A 51 -11.72 14.60 -7.78
CA ASP A 51 -12.52 15.72 -8.31
C ASP A 51 -11.70 16.99 -8.62
N ASN A 52 -10.54 17.14 -7.97
CA ASN A 52 -9.59 18.22 -8.21
C ASN A 52 -8.60 17.95 -9.35
N GLY A 53 -8.77 16.85 -10.09
CA GLY A 53 -7.88 16.42 -11.18
C GLY A 53 -6.56 15.81 -10.72
N ARG A 54 -6.36 15.61 -9.41
CA ARG A 54 -5.14 15.01 -8.85
C ARG A 54 -5.20 13.49 -8.90
N LEU A 55 -4.07 12.89 -9.24
CA LEU A 55 -3.92 11.44 -9.35
C LEU A 55 -3.51 10.86 -7.99
N ARG A 56 -4.19 9.81 -7.53
CA ARG A 56 -3.84 9.05 -6.34
C ARG A 56 -3.60 7.59 -6.71
N CYS A 57 -2.56 7.00 -6.13
CA CYS A 57 -2.34 5.56 -6.23
C CYS A 57 -3.37 4.79 -5.40
N ASP A 58 -3.51 3.51 -5.74
CA ASP A 58 -4.30 2.51 -5.03
C ASP A 58 -4.05 2.53 -3.51
N VAL A 59 -2.79 2.60 -3.09
CA VAL A 59 -2.42 2.63 -1.65
C VAL A 59 -2.90 3.92 -0.96
N CYS A 60 -2.71 5.07 -1.60
CA CYS A 60 -3.15 6.35 -1.04
C CYS A 60 -4.68 6.45 -0.99
N GLU A 61 -5.36 5.99 -2.04
CA GLU A 61 -6.82 5.93 -2.06
C GLU A 61 -7.36 4.96 -1.00
N ALA A 62 -6.73 3.79 -0.83
CA ALA A 62 -7.08 2.84 0.22
C ALA A 62 -6.92 3.44 1.63
N ARG A 63 -5.84 4.17 1.89
CA ARG A 63 -5.62 4.87 3.17
C ARG A 63 -6.67 5.94 3.41
N ARG A 64 -7.00 6.74 2.38
CA ARG A 64 -8.06 7.75 2.46
C ARG A 64 -9.39 7.10 2.81
N TRP A 65 -9.73 5.99 2.14
CA TRP A 65 -10.96 5.25 2.39
C TRP A 65 -11.01 4.70 3.82
N CYS A 66 -9.93 4.09 4.31
CA CYS A 66 -9.87 3.58 5.68
C CYS A 66 -9.90 4.68 6.74
N ALA A 67 -9.36 5.87 6.46
CA ALA A 67 -9.46 7.01 7.36
C ALA A 67 -10.92 7.53 7.47
N GLU A 68 -11.68 7.44 6.38
CA GLU A 68 -13.07 7.90 6.32
C GLU A 68 -14.08 6.87 6.89
N TYR A 69 -13.90 5.59 6.55
CA TYR A 69 -14.86 4.53 6.84
C TYR A 69 -14.39 3.51 7.89
N GLY A 70 -13.19 3.70 8.42
CA GLY A 70 -12.54 2.73 9.30
C GLY A 70 -11.89 1.57 8.55
N HIS A 71 -10.99 0.89 9.26
CA HIS A 71 -10.29 -0.28 8.75
C HIS A 71 -11.18 -1.52 8.77
N ASP A 72 -11.14 -2.28 7.68
CA ASP A 72 -11.67 -3.64 7.62
C ASP A 72 -10.58 -4.62 8.05
N TRP A 73 -10.46 -4.82 9.35
CA TRP A 73 -9.43 -5.65 9.96
C TRP A 73 -9.70 -7.14 9.80
N SER A 74 -8.68 -7.91 9.41
CA SER A 74 -8.71 -9.36 9.47
C SER A 74 -8.75 -9.88 10.92
N LYS A 75 -8.96 -11.19 11.08
CA LYS A 75 -8.84 -11.86 12.38
C LYS A 75 -7.41 -11.76 12.89
N TRP A 76 -7.25 -11.68 14.21
CA TRP A 76 -5.94 -11.77 14.85
C TRP A 76 -5.25 -13.09 14.54
N LEU A 77 -4.08 -13.02 13.93
CA LEU A 77 -3.17 -14.12 13.68
C LEU A 77 -2.12 -14.18 14.79
N HIS A 78 -1.82 -15.38 15.28
CA HIS A 78 -0.69 -15.58 16.19
C HIS A 78 0.58 -15.73 15.36
N VAL A 79 1.59 -14.93 15.69
CA VAL A 79 2.88 -14.92 15.02
C VAL A 79 3.97 -15.22 16.01
N MET A 80 4.83 -16.14 15.62
CA MET A 80 6.06 -16.46 16.33
C MET A 80 7.22 -15.93 15.48
N ARG A 81 7.99 -15.00 16.05
CA ARG A 81 9.24 -14.58 15.46
C ARG A 81 10.37 -15.18 16.28
N GLN A 82 11.15 -16.03 15.64
CA GLN A 82 12.40 -16.51 16.20
C GLN A 82 13.47 -15.50 15.82
N ASP A 83 13.97 -14.76 16.81
CA ASP A 83 15.26 -14.09 16.68
C ASP A 83 16.36 -14.98 17.30
N VAL A 84 17.62 -14.59 17.13
CA VAL A 84 18.79 -15.40 17.54
C VAL A 84 18.85 -15.59 19.07
N ALA A 85 18.12 -14.81 19.87
CA ALA A 85 18.19 -14.79 21.33
C ALA A 85 16.86 -15.08 22.04
N GLU A 86 15.70 -14.78 21.44
CA GLU A 86 14.39 -14.86 22.07
C GLU A 86 13.28 -15.31 21.11
N LEU A 87 12.28 -16.01 21.69
CA LEU A 87 11.03 -16.35 21.01
C LEU A 87 9.99 -15.27 21.34
N LEU A 88 9.74 -14.37 20.40
CA LEU A 88 8.71 -13.34 20.54
C LEU A 88 7.37 -13.90 20.04
N THR A 89 6.37 -13.87 20.92
CA THR A 89 4.98 -14.18 20.58
C THR A 89 4.17 -12.90 20.56
N TYR A 90 3.57 -12.60 19.41
CA TYR A 90 2.66 -11.48 19.26
C TYR A 90 1.48 -11.89 18.38
N ARG A 91 0.41 -11.11 18.43
CA ARG A 91 -0.73 -11.22 17.55
C ARG A 91 -0.65 -10.08 16.55
N MET A 92 -0.97 -10.35 15.30
CA MET A 92 -1.10 -9.31 14.29
C MET A 92 -2.38 -9.47 13.49
N ARG A 93 -2.91 -8.37 12.97
CA ARG A 93 -3.97 -8.36 11.95
C ARG A 93 -3.62 -7.33 10.89
N PHE A 94 -4.23 -7.48 9.72
CA PHE A 94 -4.00 -6.63 8.56
C PHE A 94 -5.33 -6.10 8.06
N CYS A 95 -5.33 -4.90 7.47
CA CYS A 95 -6.51 -4.38 6.81
C CYS A 95 -6.66 -5.02 5.43
N SER A 96 -7.87 -5.43 5.04
CA SER A 96 -8.13 -6.01 3.71
C SER A 96 -8.02 -5.00 2.56
N ARG A 97 -8.06 -3.70 2.88
CA ARG A 97 -8.12 -2.60 1.89
C ARG A 97 -6.80 -1.85 1.76
N CYS A 98 -6.08 -1.62 2.85
CA CYS A 98 -4.91 -0.76 2.90
C CYS A 98 -3.72 -1.50 3.55
N PRO A 99 -2.47 -1.04 3.37
CA PRO A 99 -1.28 -1.76 3.85
C PRO A 99 -1.04 -1.65 5.36
N GLU A 100 -1.99 -1.10 6.12
CA GLU A 100 -1.85 -0.96 7.56
C GLU A 100 -1.96 -2.32 8.27
N THR A 101 -1.16 -2.45 9.33
CA THR A 101 -1.13 -3.63 10.20
C THR A 101 -1.22 -3.19 11.66
N GLU A 102 -1.79 -4.05 12.49
CA GLU A 102 -1.88 -3.82 13.91
C GLU A 102 -1.27 -5.01 14.64
N THR A 103 -0.44 -4.75 15.66
CA THR A 103 0.26 -5.75 16.44
C THR A 103 -0.03 -5.59 17.93
N THR A 104 -0.15 -6.71 18.66
CA THR A 104 -0.29 -6.73 20.12
C THR A 104 0.51 -7.89 20.70
N GLY A 105 1.22 -7.69 21.82
CA GLY A 105 1.99 -8.76 22.45
C GLY A 105 2.89 -8.25 23.58
N SER A 106 3.18 -9.12 24.55
CA SER A 106 4.08 -8.86 25.67
C SER A 106 5.45 -9.47 25.38
N THR A 107 6.52 -8.71 25.56
CA THR A 107 7.88 -9.25 25.65
C THR A 107 7.96 -10.18 26.86
N GLY A 108 8.08 -11.49 26.62
CA GLY A 108 8.39 -12.45 27.67
C GLY A 108 9.88 -12.41 27.97
N SER A 109 10.34 -11.40 28.71
CA SER A 109 11.69 -11.39 29.26
C SER A 109 11.83 -12.62 30.15
N LYS A 110 12.65 -13.58 29.75
CA LYS A 110 13.10 -14.62 30.67
C LYS A 110 14.03 -13.94 31.67
N GLU A 111 13.53 -13.65 32.87
CA GLU A 111 14.40 -13.42 34.01
C GLU A 111 15.29 -14.67 34.17
N VAL A 112 16.55 -14.54 33.78
CA VAL A 112 17.60 -15.50 34.13
C VAL A 112 17.98 -15.18 35.57
N THR A 113 17.32 -15.83 36.52
CA THR A 113 17.80 -15.89 37.90
C THR A 113 19.12 -16.67 37.93
N ALA A 114 20.18 -15.99 38.36
CA ALA A 114 21.51 -16.53 38.64
C ALA A 114 21.52 -17.40 39.91
#